data_AF-A0A1B6M8J3-F1
#
_entry.id   AF-A0A1B6M8J3-F1
#
_cell.length_a   1.000
_cell.length_b   1.000
_cell.length_c   1.000
_cell.angle_alpha   90.00
_cell.angle_beta   90.00
_cell.angle_gamma   90.00
#
_symmetry.space_group_name_H-M   'P 1'
#
loop_
_entity.id
_entity.type
_entity.pdbx_description
1 polymer ?
#
loop_
_entity_poly.entity_id
_entity_poly.type
_entity_poly.pdbx_seq_one_letter_code
_entity_poly.pdbx_strand_id
1 'polypeptide(L)'
;CIQPPCPLIPTCKPTTCSSHSPCIPGEVCLDGYCVTEPTCKGFPCPEGQECYLEDLICIQPPCPPIPSCKPITCSSHSPCIPGEVCLDGYCVTEPTCERVHCPDGEECYLEDVV
;
A
#
# COMPACT_ATOMS: atom_id res chain seq x y z
N CYS A 1 8.20 15.10 28.57
CA CYS A 1 8.13 15.68 29.92
C CYS A 1 6.87 16.53 30.01
N ILE A 2 6.28 16.69 31.20
CA ILE A 2 4.95 17.31 31.41
C ILE A 2 4.98 18.84 31.42
N GLN A 3 6.15 19.47 31.29
CA GLN A 3 6.27 20.92 31.14
C GLN A 3 7.55 21.30 30.33
N PRO A 4 7.44 22.09 29.25
CA PRO A 4 8.55 22.45 28.37
C PRO A 4 9.50 23.52 28.93
N PRO A 5 10.73 23.65 28.38
CA PRO A 5 11.26 22.90 27.24
C PRO A 5 11.83 21.54 27.64
N CYS A 6 11.30 20.46 27.05
CA CYS A 6 11.89 19.14 27.18
C CYS A 6 13.18 19.09 26.33
N PRO A 7 14.35 18.77 26.89
CA PRO A 7 15.56 18.60 26.09
C PRO A 7 15.38 17.43 25.12
N LEU A 8 15.68 17.65 23.85
CA LEU A 8 15.74 16.59 22.85
C LEU A 8 16.99 15.75 23.13
N ILE A 9 16.80 14.48 23.49
CA ILE A 9 17.90 13.53 23.71
C ILE A 9 18.09 12.73 22.42
N PRO A 10 19.26 12.80 21.76
CA PRO A 10 19.53 11.96 20.59
C PRO A 10 19.56 10.49 21.03
N THR A 11 18.82 9.64 20.32
CA THR A 11 18.72 8.20 20.59
C THR A 11 19.05 7.40 19.34
N CYS A 12 19.56 6.18 19.51
CA CYS A 12 19.83 5.27 18.41
C CYS A 12 18.55 4.52 18.04
N LYS A 13 18.30 4.36 16.73
CA LYS A 13 17.29 3.44 16.21
C LYS A 13 17.94 2.38 15.31
N PRO A 14 17.40 1.15 15.26
CA PRO A 14 17.83 0.15 14.30
C PRO A 14 17.55 0.63 12.87
N THR A 15 18.50 0.44 11.97
CA THR A 15 18.33 0.68 10.52
C THR A 15 18.02 -0.62 9.76
N THR A 16 18.36 -1.76 10.36
CA THR A 16 18.08 -3.11 9.86
C THR A 16 17.24 -3.87 10.86
N CYS A 17 16.53 -4.88 10.38
CA CYS A 17 15.65 -5.70 11.18
C CYS A 17 15.92 -7.18 11.02
N SER A 18 15.66 -7.90 12.10
CA SER A 18 15.66 -9.36 12.17
C SER A 18 14.71 -9.81 13.27
N SER A 19 14.52 -11.12 13.42
CA SER A 19 13.70 -11.69 14.49
C SER A 19 14.12 -11.20 15.90
N HIS A 20 15.39 -10.85 16.10
CA HIS A 20 15.93 -10.43 17.40
C HIS A 20 16.12 -8.91 17.51
N SER A 21 15.91 -8.17 16.42
CA SER A 21 16.03 -6.71 16.36
C SER A 21 14.87 -6.16 15.54
N PRO A 22 13.66 -6.05 16.12
CA PRO A 22 12.51 -5.48 15.42
C PRO A 22 12.69 -3.97 15.20
N CYS A 23 11.96 -3.44 14.22
CA CYS A 23 11.89 -1.99 13.98
C CYS A 23 11.13 -1.27 15.10
N ILE A 24 11.30 0.05 15.16
CA ILE A 24 10.55 0.89 16.09
C ILE A 24 9.08 1.01 15.65
N PRO A 25 8.15 1.38 16.55
CA PRO A 25 6.76 1.62 16.19
C PRO A 25 6.62 2.65 15.06
N GLY A 26 5.79 2.35 14.06
CA GLY A 26 5.62 3.17 12.84
C GLY A 26 6.58 2.80 11.71
N GLU A 27 7.45 1.82 11.91
CA GLU A 27 8.28 1.22 10.86
C GLU A 27 7.96 -0.27 10.69
N VAL A 28 8.12 -0.76 9.46
CA VAL A 28 7.97 -2.17 9.09
C VAL A 28 9.30 -2.72 8.61
N CYS A 29 9.47 -4.04 8.75
CA CYS A 29 10.66 -4.74 8.27
C CYS A 29 10.46 -5.17 6.82
N LEU A 30 11.13 -4.48 5.89
CA LEU A 30 11.09 -4.80 4.46
C LEU A 30 12.50 -5.16 3.99
N ASP A 31 12.68 -6.37 3.45
CA ASP A 31 13.97 -6.88 2.97
C ASP A 31 15.13 -6.76 3.98
N GLY A 32 14.83 -6.88 5.29
CA GLY A 32 15.83 -6.76 6.36
C GLY A 32 16.18 -5.32 6.75
N TYR A 33 15.45 -4.34 6.23
CA TYR A 33 15.59 -2.91 6.56
C TYR A 33 14.35 -2.39 7.26
N CYS A 34 14.57 -1.48 8.22
CA CYS A 34 13.48 -0.75 8.83
C CYS A 34 13.11 0.45 7.96
N VAL A 35 11.88 0.42 7.43
CA VAL A 35 11.32 1.48 6.62
C VAL A 35 10.04 1.99 7.24
N THR A 36 9.71 3.26 7.02
CA THR A 36 8.44 3.84 7.48
C THR A 36 7.28 3.00 6.94
N GLU A 37 6.31 2.69 7.81
CA GLU A 37 5.09 1.99 7.41
C GLU A 37 4.37 2.80 6.31
N PRO A 38 4.20 2.24 5.10
CA PRO A 38 3.51 2.94 4.03
C PRO A 38 2.03 3.07 4.39
N THR A 39 1.50 4.30 4.36
CA THR A 39 0.13 4.58 4.75
C THR A 39 -0.47 5.75 3.97
N CYS A 40 -1.76 5.66 3.70
CA CYS A 40 -2.58 6.76 3.20
C CYS A 40 -3.02 7.73 4.30
N LYS A 41 -2.74 7.44 5.58
CA LYS A 41 -3.17 8.27 6.70
C LYS A 41 -2.52 9.65 6.62
N GLY A 42 -3.35 10.68 6.48
CA GLY A 42 -2.88 12.07 6.37
C GLY A 42 -2.38 12.45 4.98
N PHE A 43 -2.58 11.61 3.96
CA PHE A 43 -2.32 11.94 2.56
C PHE A 43 -3.63 12.40 1.89
N PRO A 44 -3.83 13.71 1.66
CA PRO A 44 -5.06 14.21 1.09
C PRO A 44 -5.08 14.01 -0.42
N CYS A 45 -6.19 13.46 -0.93
CA CYS A 45 -6.46 13.39 -2.36
C CYS A 45 -7.50 14.45 -2.79
N PRO A 46 -7.46 14.89 -4.06
CA PRO A 46 -8.49 15.72 -4.66
C PRO A 46 -9.89 15.09 -4.58
N GLU A 47 -10.92 15.90 -4.78
CA GLU A 47 -12.30 15.41 -4.90
C GLU A 47 -12.43 14.38 -6.03
N GLY A 48 -13.17 13.30 -5.78
CA GLY A 48 -13.35 12.20 -6.74
C GLY A 48 -12.16 11.23 -6.83
N GLN A 49 -11.14 11.41 -5.98
CA GLN A 49 -10.01 10.51 -5.88
C GLN A 49 -9.89 9.92 -4.46
N GLU A 50 -9.33 8.71 -4.39
CA GLU A 50 -8.97 8.07 -3.13
C GLU A 50 -7.47 7.81 -3.09
N CYS A 51 -6.93 7.72 -1.87
CA CYS A 51 -5.54 7.36 -1.68
C CYS A 51 -5.40 5.84 -1.80
N TYR A 52 -4.35 5.41 -2.48
CA TYR A 52 -3.91 4.03 -2.55
C TYR A 52 -2.39 3.96 -2.36
N LEU A 53 -1.89 2.76 -2.07
CA LEU A 53 -0.46 2.50 -2.01
C LEU A 53 0.01 2.01 -3.37
N GLU A 54 0.88 2.79 -4.01
CA GLU A 54 1.47 2.49 -5.30
C GLU A 54 2.81 1.78 -5.10
N ASP A 55 2.90 0.56 -5.62
CA ASP A 55 4.15 -0.21 -5.63
C ASP A 55 5.17 0.43 -6.57
N LEU A 56 6.42 0.51 -6.11
CA LEU A 56 7.52 1.10 -6.86
C LEU A 56 8.51 0.02 -7.30
N ILE A 57 8.93 0.09 -8.56
CA ILE A 57 10.07 -0.67 -9.05
C ILE A 57 11.32 0.16 -8.83
N CYS A 58 12.27 -0.39 -8.10
CA CYS A 58 13.53 0.25 -7.78
C CYS A 58 14.72 -0.64 -8.14
N ILE A 59 15.89 -0.01 -8.28
CA ILE A 59 17.13 -0.72 -8.65
C ILE A 59 17.72 -1.48 -7.45
N GLN A 60 17.45 -1.02 -6.22
CA GLN A 60 17.97 -1.62 -4.99
C GLN A 60 16.92 -1.55 -3.87
N PRO A 61 16.64 -2.66 -3.15
CA PRO A 61 15.72 -2.69 -2.02
C PRO A 61 16.28 -1.94 -0.79
N PRO A 62 15.43 -1.55 0.18
CA PRO A 62 13.99 -1.78 0.26
C PRO A 62 13.19 -0.71 -0.51
N CYS A 63 12.06 -1.12 -1.09
CA CYS A 63 11.21 -0.25 -1.91
C CYS A 63 9.77 -0.32 -1.44
N PRO A 64 9.48 0.35 -0.31
CA PRO A 64 8.13 0.39 0.20
C PRO A 64 7.23 1.13 -0.80
N PRO A 65 5.96 0.72 -0.93
CA PRO A 65 5.01 1.45 -1.72
C PRO A 65 4.80 2.86 -1.16
N ILE A 66 4.38 3.79 -2.00
CA ILE A 66 4.13 5.18 -1.61
C ILE A 66 2.64 5.52 -1.74
N PRO A 67 2.12 6.45 -0.90
CA PRO A 67 0.76 6.92 -1.08
C PRO A 67 0.65 7.76 -2.36
N SER A 68 -0.32 7.41 -3.19
CA SER A 68 -0.71 8.10 -4.42
C SER A 68 -2.23 8.25 -4.49
N CYS A 69 -2.73 9.11 -5.37
CA CYS A 69 -4.17 9.28 -5.58
C CYS A 69 -4.61 8.60 -6.87
N LYS A 70 -5.75 7.92 -6.83
CA LYS A 70 -6.41 7.31 -7.99
C LYS A 70 -7.88 7.75 -8.08
N PRO A 71 -8.48 7.81 -9.28
CA PRO A 71 -9.90 8.11 -9.43
C PRO A 71 -10.76 7.00 -8.81
N ILE A 72 -11.82 7.39 -8.09
CA ILE A 72 -12.83 6.47 -7.55
C ILE A 72 -13.80 6.04 -8.65
N THR A 73 -14.18 7.00 -9.49
CA THR A 73 -15.12 6.81 -10.59
C THR A 73 -14.40 6.91 -11.92
N CYS A 74 -14.89 6.15 -12.90
CA CYS A 74 -14.36 6.14 -14.25
C CYS A 74 -15.33 6.73 -15.27
N SER A 75 -14.75 7.37 -16.28
CA SER A 75 -15.44 7.86 -17.47
C SER A 75 -14.47 7.91 -18.64
N SER A 76 -14.97 8.23 -19.84
CA SER A 76 -14.12 8.41 -21.03
C SER A 76 -13.00 9.44 -20.85
N HIS A 77 -13.17 10.41 -19.93
CA HIS A 77 -12.18 11.45 -19.66
C HIS A 77 -11.40 11.23 -18.36
N SER A 78 -11.75 10.22 -17.57
CA SER A 78 -11.05 9.83 -16.33
C SER A 78 -11.00 8.31 -16.25
N PRO A 79 -10.08 7.65 -16.98
CA PRO A 79 -9.92 6.21 -16.90
C PRO A 79 -9.35 5.77 -15.55
N CYS A 80 -9.55 4.50 -15.20
CA CYS A 80 -8.92 3.89 -14.03
C CYS A 80 -7.41 3.76 -14.19
N ILE A 81 -6.71 3.54 -13.07
CA ILE A 81 -5.28 3.23 -13.08
C ILE A 81 -5.03 1.83 -13.67
N PRO A 82 -3.80 1.53 -14.14
CA PRO A 82 -3.44 0.18 -14.55
C PRO A 82 -3.71 -0.85 -13.44
N GLY A 83 -4.23 -2.02 -13.82
CA GLY A 83 -4.65 -3.07 -12.88
C GLY A 83 -6.08 -2.91 -12.35
N GLU A 84 -6.79 -1.87 -12.78
CA GLU A 84 -8.21 -1.68 -12.48
C GLU A 84 -9.05 -1.60 -13.76
N VAL A 85 -10.30 -2.04 -13.64
CA VAL A 85 -11.31 -2.00 -14.69
C VAL A 85 -12.45 -1.08 -14.28
N CYS A 86 -13.07 -0.46 -15.29
CA CYS A 86 -14.23 0.40 -15.10
C CYS A 86 -15.51 -0.43 -15.11
N LEU A 87 -16.12 -0.68 -13.94
CA LEU A 87 -17.39 -1.40 -13.81
C LEU A 87 -18.45 -0.46 -13.22
N ASP A 88 -19.59 -0.32 -13.91
CA ASP A 88 -20.70 0.55 -13.51
C ASP A 88 -20.30 2.00 -13.16
N GLY A 89 -19.26 2.52 -13.81
CA GLY A 89 -18.74 3.87 -13.56
C GLY A 89 -17.80 3.99 -12.35
N TYR A 90 -17.39 2.86 -11.75
CA TYR A 90 -16.43 2.78 -10.66
C TYR A 90 -15.16 2.05 -11.08
N CYS A 91 -14.02 2.52 -10.54
CA CYS A 91 -12.76 1.81 -10.68
C CYS A 91 -12.69 0.70 -9.64
N VAL A 92 -12.52 -0.52 -10.11
CA VAL A 92 -12.35 -1.69 -9.25
C VAL A 92 -11.15 -2.50 -9.70
N THR A 93 -10.47 -3.15 -8.76
CA THR A 93 -9.35 -4.04 -9.07
C THR A 93 -9.82 -5.14 -10.02
N GLU A 94 -9.03 -5.39 -11.06
CA GLU A 94 -9.30 -6.47 -12.01
C GLU A 94 -9.38 -7.79 -11.22
N PRO A 95 -10.50 -8.53 -11.32
CA PRO A 95 -10.64 -9.79 -10.61
C PRO A 95 -9.64 -10.81 -11.17
N THR A 96 -8.78 -11.37 -10.32
CA THR A 96 -7.81 -12.40 -10.70
C THR A 96 -7.81 -13.57 -9.74
N CYS A 97 -7.42 -14.74 -10.23
CA CYS A 97 -7.22 -15.95 -9.43
C CYS A 97 -5.85 -16.01 -8.74
N GLU A 98 -4.96 -15.01 -8.92
CA GLU A 98 -3.56 -15.08 -8.47
C GLU A 98 -3.39 -15.24 -6.96
N ARG A 99 -4.36 -14.77 -6.17
CA ARG A 99 -4.37 -14.87 -4.70
C ARG A 99 -5.44 -15.81 -4.16
N VAL A 100 -6.05 -16.62 -5.03
CA VAL A 100 -7.09 -17.59 -4.64
C VAL A 100 -6.46 -18.98 -4.52
N HIS A 101 -6.50 -19.53 -3.32
CA HIS A 101 -6.07 -20.91 -3.06
C HIS A 101 -7.30 -21.82 -2.97
N CYS A 102 -7.52 -22.62 -4.02
CA CYS A 102 -8.57 -23.65 -4.04
C CYS A 102 -8.09 -24.95 -3.38
N PRO A 103 -8.98 -25.69 -2.69
CA PRO A 103 -8.68 -27.02 -2.15
C PRO A 103 -8.51 -28.07 -3.27
N ASP A 104 -8.03 -29.27 -2.91
CA ASP A 104 -7.82 -30.37 -3.86
C ASP A 104 -9.10 -30.73 -4.63
N GLY A 105 -9.00 -30.71 -5.97
CA GLY A 105 -10.09 -31.04 -6.89
C GLY A 105 -10.95 -29.84 -7.33
N GLU A 106 -10.64 -28.62 -6.88
CA GLU A 106 -11.29 -27.38 -7.32
C GLU A 106 -10.32 -26.51 -8.13
N GLU A 107 -10.86 -25.72 -9.07
CA GLU A 107 -10.12 -24.72 -9.83
C GLU A 107 -10.77 -23.34 -9.70
N CYS A 108 -9.96 -22.29 -9.66
CA CYS A 108 -10.46 -20.93 -9.68
C CYS A 108 -10.85 -20.56 -11.12
N TYR A 109 -12.07 -20.06 -11.30
CA TYR A 109 -12.55 -19.50 -12.55
C TYR A 109 -13.27 -18.18 -12.28
N LEU A 110 -13.28 -17.30 -13.28
CA LEU A 110 -14.05 -16.05 -13.26
C LEU A 110 -15.38 -16.31 -13.97
N GLU A 111 -16.49 -15.92 -13.36
CA GLU A 111 -17.83 -15.98 -13.96
C GLU A 111 -18.31 -14.58 -14.35
N ASP A 112 -18.93 -14.46 -15.52
CA ASP A 112 -19.63 -13.24 -15.92
C ASP A 112 -20.98 -13.18 -15.19
N VAL A 113 -21.20 -12.12 -14.42
CA VAL A 113 -22.52 -11.85 -13.82
C VAL A 113 -23.36 -11.14 -14.89
N VAL A 114 -24.22 -11.91 -15.57
CA VAL A 114 -25.14 -11.43 -16.62
C VAL A 114 -26.46 -10.92 -16.04
#